data_AF-A0A382IHU7-F1
#
_entry.id   AF-A0A382IHU7-F1
#
_cell.length_a   1.000
_cell.length_b   1.000
_cell.length_c   1.000
_cell.angle_alpha   90.00
_cell.angle_beta   90.00
_cell.angle_gamma   90.00
#
_symmetry.space_group_name_H-M   'P 1'
#
loop_
_entity.id
_entity.type
_entity.pdbx_description
1 polymer ?
#
loop_
_entity_poly.entity_id
_entity_poly.type
_entity_poly.pdbx_seq_one_letter_code
_entity_poly.pdbx_strand_id
1 'polypeptide(L)'
;MKHDHNLRIEKIANMITIDNVSIDEHDQNKLKKYIDFAKENYGLNDGNATELINEAFLYLKLKEGIDIDPLTKGDQFGAGFS
;
A
#
# COMPACT_ATOMS: atom_id res chain seq x y z
N MET A 1 -12.13 -18.39 4.10
CA MET A 1 -12.77 -17.09 3.86
C MET A 1 -11.69 -16.12 3.38
N LYS A 2 -11.48 -16.01 2.05
CA LYS A 2 -10.51 -15.07 1.46
C LYS A 2 -11.13 -13.69 1.18
N HIS A 3 -12.45 -13.64 1.08
CA HIS A 3 -13.19 -12.42 0.72
C HIS A 3 -13.06 -11.33 1.79
N ASP A 4 -13.06 -11.69 3.07
CA ASP A 4 -12.92 -10.72 4.16
C ASP A 4 -11.53 -10.09 4.21
N HIS A 5 -10.50 -10.83 3.82
CA HIS A 5 -9.13 -10.31 3.81
C HIS A 5 -8.93 -9.23 2.75
N ASN A 6 -9.40 -9.51 1.52
CA ASN A 6 -9.34 -8.54 0.42
C ASN A 6 -10.11 -7.26 0.76
N LEU A 7 -11.29 -7.38 1.38
CA LEU A 7 -12.07 -6.22 1.83
C LEU A 7 -11.34 -5.38 2.88
N ARG A 8 -10.58 -6.02 3.78
CA ARG A 8 -9.75 -5.31 4.77
C ARG A 8 -8.62 -4.55 4.09
N ILE A 9 -7.93 -5.18 3.14
CA ILE A 9 -6.86 -4.54 2.33
C ILE A 9 -7.41 -3.29 1.64
N GLU A 10 -8.54 -3.40 0.94
CA GLU A 10 -9.18 -2.28 0.26
C GLU A 10 -9.61 -1.17 1.23
N LYS A 11 -10.10 -1.54 2.42
CA LYS A 11 -10.51 -0.57 3.45
C LYS A 11 -9.32 0.23 3.96
N ILE A 12 -8.20 -0.45 4.26
CA ILE A 12 -6.95 0.20 4.67
C ILE A 12 -6.40 1.07 3.54
N ALA A 13 -6.33 0.54 2.31
CA ALA A 13 -5.85 1.26 1.15
C ALA A 13 -6.64 2.56 0.92
N ASN A 14 -7.96 2.50 0.99
CA ASN A 14 -8.81 3.69 0.88
C ASN A 14 -8.53 4.72 1.99
N MET A 15 -8.28 4.30 3.23
CA MET A 15 -7.89 5.23 4.29
C MET A 15 -6.55 5.90 4.03
N ILE A 16 -5.54 5.15 3.56
CA ILE A 16 -4.22 5.69 3.19
C ILE A 16 -4.37 6.74 2.08
N THR A 17 -5.20 6.46 1.06
CA THR A 17 -5.49 7.39 -0.03
C THR A 17 -6.23 8.65 0.45
N ILE A 18 -7.25 8.51 1.31
CA ILE A 18 -7.99 9.65 1.88
C ILE A 18 -7.09 10.52 2.75
N ASP A 19 -6.19 9.90 3.52
CA ASP A 19 -5.19 10.58 4.34
C ASP A 19 -4.05 11.19 3.51
N ASN A 20 -4.05 11.00 2.18
CA ASN A 20 -3.05 11.48 1.23
C ASN A 20 -1.61 11.07 1.62
N VAL A 21 -1.46 9.86 2.16
CA VAL A 21 -0.17 9.28 2.51
C VAL A 21 0.51 8.74 1.26
N SER A 22 1.81 9.04 1.13
CA SER A 22 2.61 8.52 0.03
C SER A 22 2.63 6.99 0.03
N ILE A 23 2.51 6.36 -1.13
CA ILE A 23 2.67 4.91 -1.29
C ILE A 23 4.08 4.41 -0.95
N ASP A 24 5.06 5.30 -0.93
CA ASP A 24 6.45 5.03 -0.52
C ASP A 24 6.72 5.53 0.92
N GLU A 25 5.66 5.73 1.71
CA GLU A 25 5.78 6.08 3.12
C GLU A 25 6.34 4.91 3.92
N HIS A 26 7.41 5.19 4.67
CA HIS A 26 8.10 4.22 5.54
C HIS A 26 8.17 4.68 7.00
N ASP A 27 7.66 5.87 7.33
CA ASP A 27 7.65 6.37 8.71
C ASP A 27 6.75 5.50 9.59
N GLN A 28 7.38 4.76 10.50
CA GLN A 28 6.67 3.88 11.43
C GLN A 28 5.65 4.62 12.30
N ASN A 29 5.84 5.90 12.60
CA ASN A 29 4.86 6.66 13.38
C ASN A 29 3.57 6.90 12.60
N LYS A 30 3.68 7.13 11.28
CA LYS A 30 2.51 7.28 10.40
C LYS A 30 1.83 5.94 10.17
N LEU A 31 2.60 4.88 9.98
CA LEU A 31 2.08 3.52 9.78
C LEU A 31 1.37 2.97 11.01
N LYS A 32 1.84 3.35 12.20
CA LYS A 32 1.28 2.90 13.48
C LYS A 32 -0.23 3.17 13.60
N LYS A 33 -0.71 4.31 13.10
CA LYS A 33 -2.16 4.62 13.06
C LYS A 33 -2.97 3.52 12.37
N TYR A 34 -2.48 3.02 11.22
CA TYR A 34 -3.18 1.99 10.46
C TYR A 34 -3.05 0.61 11.09
N ILE A 35 -1.88 0.31 11.67
CA ILE A 35 -1.65 -0.93 12.42
C ILE A 35 -2.58 -1.00 13.64
N ASP A 36 -2.66 0.07 14.43
CA ASP A 36 -3.53 0.16 15.60
C ASP A 36 -5.00 0.04 15.18
N PHE A 37 -5.40 0.71 14.09
CA PHE A 37 -6.75 0.55 13.52
C PHE A 37 -7.05 -0.92 13.16
N ALA A 38 -6.13 -1.60 12.48
CA ALA A 38 -6.31 -2.99 12.07
C ALA A 38 -6.40 -3.95 13.27
N LYS A 39 -5.63 -3.68 14.34
CA LYS A 39 -5.70 -4.44 15.59
C LYS A 39 -7.05 -4.27 16.27
N GLU A 40 -7.51 -3.03 16.43
CA GLU A 40 -8.77 -2.73 17.13
C GLU A 40 -10.01 -3.18 16.33
N ASN A 41 -10.02 -2.97 15.01
CA ASN A 41 -11.21 -3.25 14.18
C ASN A 41 -11.31 -4.71 13.74
N TYR A 42 -10.18 -5.40 13.60
CA TYR A 42 -10.14 -6.77 13.08
C TYR A 42 -9.63 -7.80 14.09
N GLY A 43 -9.27 -7.39 15.30
CA GLY A 43 -8.76 -8.28 16.36
C GLY A 43 -7.45 -8.94 16.00
N LEU A 44 -6.62 -8.29 15.17
CA LEU A 44 -5.35 -8.83 14.69
C LEU A 44 -4.24 -8.62 15.73
N ASN A 45 -3.26 -9.53 15.73
CA ASN A 45 -2.02 -9.32 16.45
C ASN A 45 -1.09 -8.36 15.67
N ASP A 46 0.00 -7.91 16.28
CA ASP A 46 0.93 -6.96 15.65
C ASP A 46 1.50 -7.46 14.31
N GLY A 47 1.82 -8.75 14.21
CA GLY A 47 2.35 -9.34 12.98
C GLY A 47 1.34 -9.30 11.83
N ASN A 48 0.14 -9.82 12.07
CA ASN A 48 -0.92 -9.89 11.06
C ASN A 48 -1.44 -8.50 10.69
N ALA A 49 -1.48 -7.57 11.64
CA ALA A 49 -1.85 -6.19 11.37
C ALA A 49 -0.81 -5.53 10.47
N THR A 50 0.48 -5.69 10.77
CA THR A 50 1.59 -5.17 9.95
C THR A 50 1.56 -5.77 8.54
N GLU A 51 1.33 -7.09 8.43
CA GLU A 51 1.19 -7.78 7.15
C GLU A 51 0.03 -7.20 6.33
N LEU A 52 -1.14 -7.00 6.94
CA LEU A 52 -2.30 -6.39 6.29
C LEU A 52 -2.00 -4.97 5.78
N ILE A 53 -1.27 -4.16 6.55
CA ILE A 53 -0.87 -2.81 6.13
C ILE A 53 0.07 -2.89 4.93
N ASN A 54 1.08 -3.76 4.98
CA ASN A 54 2.02 -3.96 3.87
C ASN A 54 1.30 -4.41 2.59
N GLU A 55 0.33 -5.31 2.71
CA GLU A 55 -0.52 -5.73 1.59
C GLU A 55 -1.35 -4.57 1.02
N ALA A 56 -1.87 -3.67 1.86
CA ALA A 56 -2.58 -2.48 1.40
C ALA A 56 -1.69 -1.51 0.62
N PHE A 57 -0.45 -1.29 1.06
CA PHE A 57 0.54 -0.51 0.30
C PHE A 57 0.89 -1.20 -1.03
N LEU A 58 1.10 -2.52 -1.02
CA LEU A 58 1.35 -3.28 -2.24
C LEU A 58 0.17 -3.18 -3.21
N TYR A 59 -1.07 -3.28 -2.72
CA TYR A 59 -2.27 -3.10 -3.52
C TYR A 59 -2.31 -1.72 -4.18
N LEU A 60 -2.02 -0.65 -3.44
CA LEU A 60 -1.94 0.71 -3.99
C LEU A 60 -0.86 0.84 -5.06
N LYS A 61 0.34 0.32 -4.80
CA LYS A 61 1.46 0.31 -5.76
C LYS A 61 1.12 -0.43 -7.05
N LEU A 62 0.45 -1.57 -6.95
CA LEU A 62 0.00 -2.31 -8.12
C LEU A 62 -1.08 -1.54 -8.88
N LYS A 63 -1.99 -0.86 -8.17
CA LYS A 63 -3.05 -0.06 -8.78
C LYS A 63 -2.51 1.17 -9.52
N GLU A 64 -1.52 1.87 -8.95
CA GLU A 64 -0.80 2.94 -9.66
C GLU A 64 0.08 2.38 -10.80
N GLY A 65 0.70 1.22 -10.59
CA GLY A 65 1.55 0.53 -11.55
C GLY A 65 0.82 0.01 -12.80
N ILE A 66 -0.50 -0.13 -12.77
CA ILE A 66 -1.31 -0.50 -13.94
C ILE A 66 -1.54 0.72 -14.86
N ASP A 67 -1.43 1.95 -14.33
CA ASP A 67 -1.67 3.20 -15.07
C ASP A 67 -0.39 3.80 -15.70
N ILE A 68 0.78 3.22 -15.42
CA ILE A 68 2.01 3.51 -16.16
C ILE A 68 2.01 2.71 -17.45
N ASP A 69 1.39 3.26 -18.49
CA ASP A 69 1.57 2.82 -19.86
C ASP A 69 3.08 2.72 -20.16
N PRO A 70 3.62 1.51 -20.45
CA PRO A 70 5.04 1.29 -20.71
C PRO A 70 5.58 2.16 -21.85
N LEU A 71 4.72 2.63 -22.76
CA LEU A 71 5.10 3.57 -23.82
C LEU A 71 5.56 4.93 -23.28
N THR A 72 5.12 5.35 -22.09
CA THR A 72 5.44 6.69 -21.54
C THR A 72 6.82 6.76 -20.88
N LYS A 73 7.41 5.61 -20.51
CA LYS A 73 8.75 5.52 -19.89
C LYS A 73 9.84 5.00 -20.85
N GLY A 74 9.60 5.06 -22.16
CA GLY A 74 10.54 4.63 -23.20
C GLY A 74 11.85 5.44 -23.28
N ASP A 75 11.85 6.68 -22.78
CA ASP A 75 13.00 7.60 -22.97
C ASP A 75 14.07 7.54 -21.86
N GLN A 76 13.82 6.90 -20.72
CA GLN A 76 14.76 6.92 -19.58
C GLN A 76 15.81 5.80 -19.58
N PHE A 77 15.78 4.87 -20.52
CA PHE A 77 16.76 3.77 -20.61
C PHE A 77 17.95 4.05 -21.56
N GLY A 78 18.03 5.24 -22.19
CA GLY A 78 18.94 5.49 -23.32
C GLY A 78 20.11 6.46 -23.10
N ALA A 79 20.32 7.06 -21.93
CA ALA A 79 21.35 8.09 -21.73
C ALA A 79 22.17 7.86 -20.45
N GLY A 80 23.02 6.82 -20.45
CA GLY A 80 23.80 6.47 -19.27
C GLY A 80 24.93 5.48 -19.47
N PHE A 81 25.58 5.47 -20.64
CA PHE A 81 26.86 4.81 -20.82
C PHE A 81 27.78 5.78 -21.57
N SER A 82 28.77 6.33 -20.87
CA SER A 82 29.91 7.07 -21.43
C SER A 82 31.18 6.55 -20.78
#